data_AF-A0A9X3F9U3-F1
#
_entry.id   AF-A0A9X3F9U3-F1
#
_cell.length_a   1.000
_cell.length_b   1.000
_cell.length_c   1.000
_cell.angle_alpha   90.00
_cell.angle_beta   90.00
_cell.angle_gamma   90.00
#
_symmetry.space_group_name_H-M   'P 1'
#
loop_
_entity.id
_entity.type
_entity.pdbx_description
1 polymer ?
#
loop_
_entity_poly.entity_id
_entity_poly.type
_entity_poly.pdbx_seq_one_letter_code
_entity_poly.pdbx_strand_id
1 'polypeptide(L)'
;MREDALLVLVIITDEEEEGSAGDPPQWFNALTALKGGVESNIVVLSLIGPKNPACKDAAEIGERLTEFTEMFTYGSVGQICAENYQMFFHEAIAGIAEACDGFMPPG
;
A
#
# COMPACT_ATOMS: atom_id res chain seq x y z
N MET A 1 11.50 2.81 13.09
CA MET A 1 11.20 1.66 12.23
C MET A 1 12.42 0.74 12.25
N ARG A 2 12.28 -0.59 12.11
CA ARG A 2 13.44 -1.48 12.02
C ARG A 2 14.04 -1.43 10.61
N GLU A 3 15.35 -1.26 10.53
CA GLU A 3 16.07 -1.20 9.25
C GLU A 3 16.36 -2.62 8.72
N ASP A 4 16.55 -3.59 9.63
CA ASP A 4 16.89 -5.00 9.39
C ASP A 4 15.67 -5.91 9.14
N ALA A 5 14.55 -5.34 8.68
CA ALA A 5 13.31 -6.07 8.46
C ALA A 5 12.54 -5.51 7.27
N LEU A 6 11.66 -6.32 6.68
CA LEU A 6 10.66 -5.85 5.72
C LEU A 6 9.71 -4.83 6.38
N LEU A 7 9.28 -3.81 5.64
CA LEU A 7 8.13 -2.98 6.05
C LEU A 7 6.88 -3.48 5.35
N VAL A 8 5.85 -3.81 6.11
CA VAL A 8 4.51 -4.03 5.57
C VAL A 8 3.63 -2.88 6.05
N LEU A 9 3.16 -2.06 5.11
CA LEU A 9 2.24 -0.95 5.33
C LEU A 9 0.84 -1.38 4.89
N VAL A 10 -0.13 -1.27 5.81
CA VAL A 10 -1.53 -1.55 5.52
C VAL A 10 -2.34 -0.27 5.71
N ILE A 11 -3.00 0.19 4.66
CA ILE A 11 -3.85 1.37 4.62
C ILE A 11 -5.29 0.90 4.44
N ILE A 12 -6.20 1.37 5.29
CA ILE A 12 -7.61 1.03 5.26
C ILE A 12 -8.39 2.33 5.48
N THR A 13 -9.10 2.81 4.47
CA THR A 13 -9.88 4.04 4.56
C THR A 13 -11.03 4.04 3.57
N ASP A 14 -12.15 4.63 3.97
CA ASP A 14 -13.28 4.99 3.12
C ASP A 14 -13.24 6.46 2.65
N GLU A 15 -12.28 7.25 3.13
CA GLU A 15 -12.05 8.64 2.74
C GLU A 15 -10.88 8.77 1.75
N GLU A 16 -10.91 9.79 0.89
CA GLU A 16 -9.76 10.17 0.06
C GLU A 16 -8.69 10.92 0.89
N GLU A 17 -7.43 10.80 0.47
CA GLU A 17 -6.32 11.47 1.15
C GLU A 17 -6.18 12.95 0.75
N GLU A 18 -6.82 13.83 1.53
CA GLU A 18 -6.75 15.30 1.36
C GLU A 18 -6.04 16.06 2.50
N GLY A 19 -5.75 15.39 3.63
CA GLY A 19 -5.27 16.04 4.85
C GLY A 19 -3.76 16.06 5.03
N SER A 20 -3.05 15.16 4.35
CA SER A 20 -1.61 14.96 4.51
C SER A 20 -0.79 15.92 3.65
N ALA A 21 0.31 16.40 4.23
CA ALA A 21 1.28 17.17 3.47
C ALA A 21 1.98 16.29 2.41
N GLY A 22 2.11 16.84 1.21
CA GLY A 22 2.83 16.22 0.09
C GLY A 22 1.94 15.52 -0.92
N ASP A 23 2.56 14.78 -1.84
CA ASP A 23 1.93 14.01 -2.92
C ASP A 23 2.42 12.53 -2.92
N PRO A 24 1.78 11.64 -3.70
CA PRO A 24 2.18 10.23 -3.75
C PRO A 24 3.68 9.99 -4.02
N PRO A 25 4.34 10.69 -4.98
CA PRO A 25 5.79 10.57 -5.14
C PRO A 25 6.60 10.99 -3.91
N GLN A 26 6.21 12.05 -3.21
CA GLN A 26 6.89 12.47 -1.99
C GLN A 26 6.77 11.42 -0.87
N TRP A 27 5.59 10.81 -0.71
CA TRP A 27 5.37 9.75 0.27
C TRP A 27 6.15 8.47 -0.08
N PHE A 28 6.16 8.08 -1.35
CA PHE A 28 6.97 6.97 -1.85
C PHE A 28 8.44 7.18 -1.52
N ASN A 29 8.99 8.34 -1.88
CA ASN A 29 10.39 8.66 -1.61
C ASN A 29 10.72 8.66 -0.11
N ALA A 30 9.80 9.16 0.73
CA ALA A 30 9.98 9.18 2.18
C ALA A 30 10.06 7.76 2.76
N LEU A 31 9.19 6.84 2.33
CA LEU A 31 9.23 5.45 2.80
C LEU A 31 10.43 4.69 2.26
N THR A 32 10.73 4.82 0.98
CA THR A 32 11.87 4.16 0.35
C THR A 32 13.20 4.62 0.97
N ALA A 33 13.31 5.88 1.39
CA ALA A 33 14.47 6.37 2.14
C ALA A 33 14.65 5.68 3.50
N LEU A 34 13.56 5.31 4.20
CA LEU A 34 13.62 4.56 5.45
C LEU A 34 14.10 3.11 5.25
N LYS A 35 14.13 2.63 4.01
CA LYS A 35 14.63 1.30 3.61
C LYS A 35 15.87 1.37 2.73
N GLY A 36 16.69 2.40 2.93
CA GLY A 36 17.99 2.51 2.25
C GLY A 36 17.90 2.70 0.74
N GLY A 37 16.76 3.19 0.23
CA GLY A 37 16.52 3.34 -1.20
C GLY A 37 15.96 2.09 -1.88
N VAL A 38 15.69 1.01 -1.12
CA VAL A 38 15.20 -0.26 -1.66
C VAL A 38 13.68 -0.33 -1.48
N GLU A 39 12.93 0.08 -2.51
CA GLU A 39 11.47 0.04 -2.45
C GLU A 39 10.92 -1.39 -2.31
N SER A 40 11.61 -2.38 -2.89
CA SER A 40 11.23 -3.80 -2.81
C SER A 40 11.31 -4.37 -1.39
N ASN A 41 11.90 -3.65 -0.43
CA ASN A 41 11.84 -3.99 1.00
C ASN A 41 10.54 -3.50 1.68
N ILE A 42 9.59 -2.98 0.90
CA ILE A 42 8.32 -2.41 1.35
C ILE A 42 7.18 -3.12 0.61
N VAL A 43 6.21 -3.59 1.38
CA VAL A 43 4.93 -4.09 0.87
C VAL A 43 3.85 -3.09 1.28
N VAL A 44 3.03 -2.66 0.33
CA VAL A 44 1.94 -1.72 0.59
C VAL A 44 0.60 -2.35 0.20
N LEU A 45 -0.29 -2.48 1.17
CA LEU A 45 -1.63 -3.03 0.99
C LEU A 45 -2.66 -1.95 1.29
N SER A 46 -3.49 -1.60 0.32
CA SER A 46 -4.47 -0.52 0.46
C SER A 46 -5.88 -1.01 0.20
N LEU A 47 -6.74 -0.98 1.21
CA LEU A 47 -8.19 -1.15 1.08
C LEU A 47 -8.82 0.24 1.03
N ILE A 48 -9.19 0.69 -0.16
CA ILE A 48 -9.62 2.07 -0.43
C ILE A 48 -10.85 2.09 -1.36
N GLY A 49 -11.50 3.25 -1.47
CA GLY A 49 -12.64 3.42 -2.37
C GLY A 49 -12.20 3.44 -3.85
N PRO A 50 -12.80 2.60 -4.72
CA PRO A 50 -12.42 2.49 -6.13
C PRO A 50 -13.06 3.58 -7.00
N LYS A 51 -12.46 3.83 -8.17
CA LYS A 51 -12.89 4.85 -9.16
C LYS A 51 -14.27 4.63 -9.81
N ASN A 52 -15.05 3.59 -9.44
CA ASN A 52 -16.29 3.17 -10.14
C ASN A 52 -17.29 2.46 -9.18
N PRO A 53 -18.59 2.27 -9.51
CA PRO A 53 -19.74 2.33 -8.58
C PRO A 53 -19.88 1.18 -7.56
N ALA A 54 -18.86 0.32 -7.43
CA ALA A 54 -18.88 -0.79 -6.48
C ALA A 54 -19.20 -0.32 -5.06
N CYS A 55 -18.69 0.85 -4.66
CA CYS A 55 -18.94 1.41 -3.32
C CYS A 55 -20.08 2.42 -3.24
N LYS A 56 -20.76 2.80 -4.33
CA LYS A 56 -21.78 3.87 -4.34
C LYS A 56 -21.31 5.11 -3.53
N ASP A 57 -22.04 5.48 -2.47
CA ASP A 57 -21.74 6.58 -1.55
C ASP A 57 -21.09 6.11 -0.24
N ALA A 58 -20.67 4.83 -0.15
CA ALA A 58 -20.10 4.23 1.06
C ALA A 58 -18.58 4.46 1.19
N ALA A 59 -17.93 5.02 0.17
CA ALA A 59 -16.53 5.41 0.20
C ALA A 59 -16.25 6.49 -0.86
N GLU A 60 -15.38 7.43 -0.55
CA GLU A 60 -14.79 8.37 -1.48
C GLU A 60 -13.77 7.68 -2.41
N ILE A 61 -13.47 8.29 -3.55
CA ILE A 61 -12.51 7.72 -4.51
C ILE A 61 -11.09 7.95 -3.97
N GLY A 62 -10.41 6.86 -3.63
CA GLY A 62 -9.04 6.82 -3.10
C GLY A 62 -7.94 7.07 -4.16
N GLU A 63 -8.04 8.07 -5.03
CA GLU A 63 -7.16 8.22 -6.21
C GLU A 63 -5.69 8.39 -5.83
N ARG A 64 -5.37 9.27 -4.87
CA ARG A 64 -3.99 9.53 -4.43
C ARG A 64 -3.38 8.32 -3.73
N LEU A 65 -4.18 7.60 -2.94
CA LEU A 65 -3.73 6.38 -2.28
C LEU A 65 -3.58 5.21 -3.26
N THR A 66 -4.40 5.17 -4.32
CA THR A 66 -4.23 4.22 -5.42
C THR A 66 -2.90 4.47 -6.12
N GLU A 67 -2.65 5.71 -6.55
CA GLU A 67 -1.39 6.10 -7.19
C GLU A 67 -0.19 5.74 -6.31
N PHE A 68 -0.21 6.16 -5.04
CA PHE A 68 0.84 5.86 -4.07
C PHE A 68 1.13 4.36 -3.93
N THR A 69 0.08 3.54 -3.83
CA THR A 69 0.21 2.09 -3.64
C THR A 69 0.82 1.43 -4.87
N GLU A 70 0.40 1.84 -6.07
CA GLU A 70 0.87 1.29 -7.35
C GLU A 70 2.31 1.68 -7.69
N MET A 71 2.93 2.61 -6.93
CA MET A 71 4.36 2.93 -7.08
C MET A 71 5.30 1.83 -6.54
N PHE A 72 4.82 0.93 -5.69
CA PHE A 72 5.63 -0.13 -5.08
C PHE A 72 5.54 -1.43 -5.87
N THR A 73 6.67 -2.16 -6.00
CA THR A 73 6.69 -3.47 -6.64
C THR A 73 5.75 -4.45 -5.93
N TYR A 74 5.70 -4.39 -4.61
CA TYR A 74 4.79 -5.18 -3.77
C TYR A 74 3.60 -4.33 -3.27
N GLY A 75 3.02 -3.53 -4.16
CA GLY A 75 1.78 -2.78 -3.95
C GLY A 75 0.53 -3.58 -4.31
N SER A 76 -0.54 -3.47 -3.52
CA SER A 76 -1.83 -4.10 -3.84
C SER A 76 -3.01 -3.25 -3.38
N VAL A 77 -3.94 -2.98 -4.28
CA VAL A 77 -5.16 -2.21 -4.02
C VAL A 77 -6.37 -3.14 -4.00
N GLY A 78 -7.13 -3.10 -2.92
CA GLY A 78 -8.41 -3.76 -2.75
C GLY A 78 -9.52 -2.76 -2.44
N GLN A 79 -10.77 -3.23 -2.49
CA GLN A 79 -11.95 -2.37 -2.30
C GLN A 79 -12.38 -2.37 -0.84
N ILE A 80 -12.47 -1.19 -0.23
CA ILE A 80 -12.93 -1.04 1.15
C ILE A 80 -14.40 -1.46 1.36
N CYS A 81 -15.24 -1.40 0.32
CA CYS A 81 -16.63 -1.83 0.44
C CYS A 81 -16.89 -3.31 0.09
N ALA A 82 -15.84 -4.13 -0.07
CA ALA A 82 -16.01 -5.55 -0.33
C ALA A 82 -16.74 -6.24 0.84
N GLU A 83 -17.56 -7.26 0.56
CA GLU A 83 -18.29 -8.00 1.60
C GLU A 83 -17.34 -8.67 2.62
N ASN A 84 -16.12 -8.99 2.20
CA ASN A 84 -15.04 -9.48 3.03
C ASN A 84 -13.67 -9.21 2.37
N TYR A 85 -12.60 -9.23 3.17
CA TYR A 85 -11.23 -8.99 2.70
C TYR A 85 -10.36 -10.27 2.66
N GLN A 86 -10.98 -11.45 2.84
CA GLN A 86 -10.22 -12.70 3.00
C GLN A 86 -9.35 -12.98 1.77
N MET A 87 -9.91 -12.83 0.57
CA MET A 87 -9.17 -13.06 -0.67
C MET A 87 -8.03 -12.05 -0.85
N PHE A 88 -8.29 -10.76 -0.59
CA PHE A 88 -7.27 -9.71 -0.67
C PHE A 88 -6.06 -10.02 0.24
N PHE A 89 -6.31 -10.34 1.51
CA PHE A 89 -5.22 -10.67 2.43
C PHE A 89 -4.57 -12.02 2.12
N HIS A 90 -5.30 -12.98 1.57
CA HIS A 90 -4.73 -14.25 1.13
C HIS A 90 -3.71 -14.05 -0.01
N GLU A 91 -4.04 -13.21 -0.99
CA GLU A 91 -3.15 -12.85 -2.09
C GLU A 91 -1.95 -12.02 -1.59
N ALA A 92 -2.18 -11.09 -0.65
CA ALA A 92 -1.12 -10.30 -0.04
C ALA A 92 -0.05 -11.15 0.67
N ILE A 93 -0.42 -12.29 1.28
CA ILE A 93 0.54 -13.21 1.91
C ILE A 93 1.58 -13.71 0.89
N ALA A 94 1.16 -14.01 -0.33
CA ALA A 94 2.09 -14.46 -1.38
C ALA A 94 3.08 -13.34 -1.76
N GLY A 95 2.60 -12.10 -1.93
CA GLY A 95 3.45 -10.95 -2.19
C GLY A 95 4.43 -10.65 -1.06
N ILE A 96 3.98 -10.77 0.21
CA ILE A 96 4.86 -10.63 1.38
C ILE A 96 5.94 -11.72 1.40
N ALA A 97 5.60 -12.97 1.05
CA ALA A 97 6.57 -14.06 1.00
C ALA A 97 7.65 -13.80 -0.06
N GLU A 98 7.24 -13.35 -1.26
CA GLU A 98 8.16 -12.97 -2.33
C GLU A 98 9.08 -11.81 -1.92
N ALA A 99 8.52 -10.78 -1.28
CA ALA A 99 9.29 -9.66 -0.75
C ALA A 99 10.27 -10.08 0.35
N CYS A 100 9.90 -11.06 1.19
CA CYS A 100 10.81 -11.65 2.18
C CYS A 100 11.99 -12.38 1.52
N ASP A 101 11.72 -13.16 0.47
CA ASP A 101 12.76 -13.92 -0.25
C ASP A 101 13.74 -12.97 -0.97
N GLY A 102 13.24 -11.83 -1.45
CA GLY A 102 14.02 -10.76 -2.09
C GLY A 102 14.60 -9.72 -1.14
N PHE A 103 14.42 -9.86 0.19
CA PHE A 103 14.79 -8.81 1.14
C PHE A 103 16.29 -8.52 1.13
N MET A 104 16.64 -7.24 0.99
CA MET A 104 18.02 -6.75 1.02
C MET A 104 18.28 -5.98 2.32
N PRO A 105 19.02 -6.54 3.30
CA PRO A 105 19.33 -5.82 4.52
C PRO A 105 20.17 -4.57 4.23
N PRO A 106 20.10 -3.54 5.09
CA PRO A 106 21.02 -2.41 5.02
C PRO A 106 22.47 -2.91 5.08
N GLY A 107 23.31 -2.40 4.18
CA GLY A 107 24.75 -2.70 4.14
C GLY A 107 25.55 -2.06 5.27
#